data_AF-A0A3D3FGL2-F1
#
_entry.id   AF-A0A3D3FGL2-F1
#
_cell.length_a   1.000
_cell.length_b   1.000
_cell.length_c   1.000
_cell.angle_alpha   90.00
_cell.angle_beta   90.00
_cell.angle_gamma   90.00
#
_symmetry.space_group_name_H-M   'P 1'
#
loop_
_entity.id
_entity.type
_entity.pdbx_description
1 polymer ?
#
loop_
_entity_poly.entity_id
_entity_poly.type
_entity_poly.pdbx_seq_one_letter_code
_entity_poly.pdbx_strand_id
1 'polypeptide(L)'
;MVGIRQRKSIIGKIVGFSAVPLIAGFLIIASIAGIIGAVLNTGSSLESSTSSAALPAAVENYRPVVSAYAAQFGMTNYVDLILAVMAQESGGAGLDPMQASEGPFNTKYLPKGPNAITDP
;
A
#
# COMPACT_ATOMS: atom_id res chain seq x y z
N MET A 1 16.04 -50.61 57.95
CA MET A 1 15.32 -49.75 58.92
C MET A 1 15.43 -48.30 58.45
N VAL A 2 14.35 -47.81 57.83
CA VAL A 2 13.86 -46.43 57.74
C VAL A 2 14.88 -45.29 57.50
N GLY A 3 14.90 -44.79 56.26
CA GLY A 3 15.49 -43.50 55.90
C GLY A 3 14.59 -42.33 56.31
N ILE A 4 15.13 -41.39 57.08
CA ILE A 4 14.51 -40.09 57.37
C ILE A 4 15.60 -39.03 57.32
N ARG A 5 15.51 -38.13 56.32
CA ARG A 5 15.60 -36.66 56.45
C ARG A 5 16.08 -36.02 55.14
N GLN A 6 15.12 -35.70 54.26
CA GLN A 6 15.31 -34.72 53.17
C GLN A 6 14.13 -33.72 53.13
N ARG A 7 13.56 -33.37 54.29
CA ARG A 7 12.47 -32.40 54.39
C ARG A 7 12.93 -31.08 55.02
N LYS A 8 13.79 -30.31 54.36
CA LYS A 8 14.02 -28.90 54.73
C LYS A 8 14.19 -27.89 53.59
N SER A 9 14.16 -28.28 52.30
CA SER A 9 14.54 -27.37 51.20
C SER A 9 13.39 -27.02 50.22
N ILE A 10 12.20 -26.70 50.73
CA ILE A 10 11.08 -26.21 49.89
C ILE A 10 10.59 -24.84 50.35
N ILE A 11 10.63 -24.57 51.65
CA ILE A 11 10.03 -23.37 52.25
C ILE A 11 10.82 -22.08 51.97
N GLY A 12 12.12 -22.17 51.63
CA GLY A 12 12.97 -21.00 51.36
C GLY A 12 12.92 -20.44 49.93
N LYS A 13 12.30 -21.12 48.95
CA LYS A 13 12.33 -20.72 47.53
C LYS A 13 11.19 -19.78 47.10
N ILE A 14 10.14 -19.66 47.90
CA ILE A 14 8.90 -18.96 47.50
C ILE A 14 9.00 -17.44 47.71
N VAL A 15 9.84 -16.96 48.63
CA VAL A 15 9.91 -15.52 48.98
C VAL A 15 10.82 -14.71 48.03
N GLY A 16 11.69 -15.37 47.27
CA GLY A 16 12.66 -14.69 46.38
C GLY A 16 12.24 -14.57 44.90
N PHE A 17 11.13 -15.19 44.48
CA PHE A 17 10.75 -15.30 43.06
C PHE A 17 9.66 -14.33 42.61
N SER A 18 9.06 -13.56 43.52
CA SER A 18 7.92 -12.67 43.20
C SER A 18 8.32 -11.33 42.59
N ALA A 19 9.55 -10.85 42.82
CA ALA A 19 9.98 -9.53 42.32
C ALA A 19 10.60 -9.57 40.91
N VAL A 20 11.26 -10.67 40.55
CA VAL A 20 11.93 -10.84 39.24
C VAL A 20 10.96 -10.75 38.05
N PRO A 21 9.78 -11.42 38.04
CA PRO A 21 8.84 -11.31 36.91
C PRO A 21 8.18 -9.93 36.83
N LEU A 22 7.99 -9.23 37.95
CA LEU A 22 7.42 -7.87 37.97
C LEU A 22 8.38 -6.85 37.36
N ILE A 23 9.68 -6.96 37.69
CA ILE A 23 10.72 -6.09 37.12
C ILE A 23 10.89 -6.38 35.63
N ALA A 24 10.89 -7.65 35.21
CA ALA A 24 10.95 -8.00 33.79
C ALA A 24 9.73 -7.49 33.01
N GLY A 25 8.52 -7.58 33.57
CA GLY A 25 7.31 -7.07 32.95
C GLY A 25 7.32 -5.54 32.80
N PHE A 26 7.77 -4.82 33.83
CA PHE A 26 7.89 -3.36 33.78
C PHE A 26 8.88 -2.90 32.70
N LEU A 27 10.00 -3.60 32.54
CA LEU A 27 11.04 -3.29 31.54
C LEU A 27 10.55 -3.50 30.10
N ILE A 28 9.72 -4.53 29.87
CA ILE A 28 9.10 -4.76 28.55
C ILE A 28 8.06 -3.68 28.23
N ILE A 29 7.23 -3.28 29.20
CA ILE A 29 6.22 -2.24 28.97
C ILE A 29 6.90 -0.88 28.72
N ALA A 30 7.98 -0.57 29.45
CA ALA A 30 8.75 0.65 29.26
C ALA A 30 9.44 0.72 27.88
N SER A 31 9.95 -0.40 27.36
CA SER A 31 10.58 -0.43 26.04
C SER A 31 9.57 -0.21 24.91
N ILE A 32 8.36 -0.80 25.02
CA ILE A 32 7.28 -0.59 24.04
C ILE A 32 6.82 0.87 24.06
N ALA A 33 6.63 1.46 25.24
CA ALA A 33 6.25 2.87 25.37
C ALA A 33 7.32 3.82 24.80
N GLY A 34 8.61 3.50 24.98
CA GLY A 34 9.73 4.25 24.41
C GLY A 34 9.78 4.18 22.88
N ILE A 35 9.53 3.01 22.29
CA ILE A 35 9.47 2.84 20.82
C ILE A 35 8.29 3.61 20.24
N ILE A 36 7.11 3.55 20.86
CA ILE A 36 5.93 4.29 20.42
C ILE A 36 6.18 5.80 20.53
N GLY A 37 6.75 6.28 21.64
CA GLY A 37 7.13 7.68 21.80
C GLY A 37 8.14 8.15 20.75
N ALA A 38 9.11 7.31 20.38
CA ALA A 38 10.08 7.60 19.34
C ALA A 38 9.45 7.66 17.94
N VAL A 39 8.59 6.69 17.59
CA VAL A 39 7.87 6.65 16.30
C VAL A 39 6.94 7.85 16.12
N LEU A 40 6.25 8.25 17.18
CA LEU A 40 5.37 9.42 17.18
C LEU A 40 6.16 10.74 17.09
N ASN A 41 7.35 10.80 17.68
CA ASN A 41 8.23 11.98 17.64
C ASN A 41 9.03 12.11 16.33
N THR A 42 9.17 11.03 15.55
CA THR A 42 9.82 11.05 14.22
C THR A 42 8.94 11.61 13.09
N GLY A 43 7.84 12.29 13.41
CA GLY A 43 7.10 13.07 12.43
C GLY A 43 6.40 12.18 11.41
N SER A 44 5.26 11.63 11.81
CA SER A 44 4.27 11.16 10.84
C SER A 44 3.66 12.36 10.12
N SER A 45 4.38 12.93 9.16
CA SER A 45 3.73 13.58 8.03
C SER A 45 3.09 12.47 7.18
N LEU A 46 1.99 11.91 7.68
CA LEU A 46 0.96 11.31 6.84
C LEU A 46 0.25 12.46 6.12
N GLU A 47 1.03 13.17 5.30
CA GLU A 47 0.48 13.92 4.19
C GLU A 47 -0.15 12.86 3.29
N SER A 48 -1.47 12.75 3.36
CA SER A 48 -2.25 12.29 2.22
C SER A 48 -2.14 13.38 1.16
N SER A 49 -0.92 13.56 0.62
CA SER A 49 -0.77 14.22 -0.64
C SER A 49 -1.49 13.28 -1.61
N THR A 50 -2.72 13.61 -1.97
CA THR A 50 -3.12 13.44 -3.36
C THR A 50 -2.23 14.41 -4.14
N SER A 51 -0.94 14.12 -4.17
CA SER A 51 -0.03 14.66 -5.15
C SER A 51 -0.57 14.06 -6.42
N SER A 52 -1.41 14.84 -7.12
CA SER A 52 -1.65 14.67 -8.54
C SER A 52 -0.26 14.73 -9.15
N ALA A 53 0.41 13.58 -9.22
CA ALA A 53 1.70 13.45 -9.85
C ALA A 53 1.48 14.03 -11.24
N ALA A 54 2.24 15.09 -11.56
CA ALA A 54 2.03 15.80 -12.80
C ALA A 54 2.07 14.77 -13.93
N LEU A 55 0.96 14.66 -14.66
CA LEU A 55 0.86 13.71 -15.76
C LEU A 55 1.93 14.08 -16.81
N PRO A 56 2.59 13.09 -17.43
CA PRO A 56 3.55 13.36 -18.49
C PRO A 56 2.92 14.23 -19.58
N ALA A 57 3.68 15.18 -20.15
CA ALA A 57 3.16 16.09 -21.17
C ALA A 57 2.52 15.36 -22.37
N ALA A 58 3.06 14.19 -22.73
CA ALA A 58 2.50 13.33 -23.78
C ALA A 58 1.07 12.86 -23.46
N VAL A 59 0.78 12.54 -22.20
CA VAL A 59 -0.55 12.12 -21.73
C VAL A 59 -1.49 13.31 -21.64
N GLU A 60 -1.02 14.45 -21.12
CA GLU A 60 -1.82 15.67 -21.02
C GLU A 60 -2.35 16.16 -22.38
N ASN A 61 -1.61 15.92 -23.47
CA ASN A 61 -2.08 16.23 -24.82
C ASN A 61 -3.37 15.48 -25.22
N TYR A 62 -3.67 14.35 -24.59
CA TYR A 62 -4.90 13.59 -24.83
C TYR A 62 -6.10 14.09 -24.02
N ARG A 63 -5.91 15.00 -23.05
CA ARG A 63 -7.00 15.51 -22.20
C ARG A 63 -8.22 16.02 -22.98
N PRO A 64 -8.10 16.77 -24.09
CA PRO A 64 -9.26 17.21 -24.86
C PRO A 64 -10.06 16.04 -25.45
N VAL A 65 -9.37 15.04 -26.00
CA VAL A 65 -9.98 13.86 -26.62
C VAL A 65 -10.63 12.98 -25.55
N VAL A 66 -9.90 12.70 -24.47
CA VAL A 66 -10.40 11.91 -23.33
C VAL A 66 -11.61 12.58 -22.69
N SER A 67 -11.61 13.90 -22.54
CA SER A 67 -12.76 14.65 -22.01
C SER A 67 -13.99 14.52 -22.92
N ALA A 68 -13.81 14.62 -24.25
CA ALA A 68 -14.91 14.48 -25.19
C ALA A 68 -15.54 13.07 -25.17
N TYR A 69 -14.74 12.01 -25.06
CA TYR A 69 -15.26 10.65 -24.90
C TYR A 69 -15.85 10.42 -23.52
N ALA A 70 -15.19 10.88 -22.45
CA ALA A 70 -15.70 10.74 -21.09
C ALA A 70 -17.08 11.41 -20.94
N ALA A 71 -17.29 12.57 -21.56
CA ALA A 71 -18.60 13.24 -21.55
C ALA A 71 -19.70 12.39 -22.20
N GLN A 72 -19.42 11.68 -23.29
CA GLN A 72 -20.39 10.81 -23.97
C GLN A 72 -20.87 9.66 -23.08
N PHE A 73 -20.02 9.19 -22.17
CA PHE A 73 -20.33 8.11 -21.22
C PHE A 73 -20.69 8.62 -19.82
N GLY A 74 -20.85 9.93 -19.61
CA GLY A 74 -21.15 10.50 -18.30
C GLY A 74 -20.01 10.39 -17.27
N MET A 75 -18.77 10.26 -17.75
CA MET A 75 -17.56 10.03 -16.96
C MET A 75 -16.66 11.27 -16.81
N THR A 76 -17.20 12.48 -16.99
CA THR A 76 -16.40 13.73 -17.01
C THR A 76 -15.59 13.95 -15.72
N ASN A 77 -16.08 13.46 -14.57
CA ASN A 77 -15.38 13.55 -13.28
C ASN A 77 -14.18 12.59 -13.16
N TYR A 78 -14.00 11.69 -14.13
CA TYR A 78 -12.95 10.66 -14.13
C TYR A 78 -11.87 10.89 -15.19
N VAL A 79 -11.86 12.06 -15.85
CA VAL A 79 -10.87 12.38 -16.90
C VAL A 79 -9.44 12.20 -16.38
N ASP A 80 -9.15 12.69 -15.16
CA ASP A 80 -7.82 12.55 -14.57
C ASP A 80 -7.44 11.09 -14.28
N LEU A 81 -8.41 10.24 -13.89
CA LEU A 81 -8.17 8.81 -13.71
C LEU A 81 -7.93 8.10 -15.03
N ILE A 82 -8.68 8.46 -16.08
CA ILE A 82 -8.51 7.88 -17.42
C ILE A 82 -7.13 8.25 -17.98
N LEU A 83 -6.70 9.49 -17.80
CA LEU A 83 -5.36 9.93 -18.18
C LEU A 83 -4.27 9.27 -17.32
N ALA A 84 -4.50 9.07 -16.02
CA ALA A 84 -3.56 8.32 -15.18
C ALA A 84 -3.40 6.86 -15.64
N VAL A 85 -4.48 6.20 -16.05
CA VAL A 85 -4.43 4.86 -16.65
C VAL A 85 -3.62 4.91 -17.95
N MET A 86 -3.89 5.86 -18.85
CA MET A 86 -3.08 6.04 -20.07
C MET A 86 -1.58 6.27 -19.76
N ALA A 87 -1.27 7.00 -18.68
CA ALA A 87 0.10 7.21 -18.24
C ALA A 87 0.75 5.90 -17.78
N GLN A 88 0.00 5.02 -17.13
CA GLN A 88 0.49 3.72 -16.66
C GLN A 88 0.62 2.68 -17.78
N GLU A 89 -0.28 2.68 -18.76
CA GLU A 89 -0.28 1.70 -19.87
C GLU A 89 0.87 1.95 -20.85
N SER A 90 1.00 3.18 -21.36
CA SER A 90 2.06 3.50 -22.33
C SER A 90 2.75 4.84 -22.11
N GLY A 91 2.30 5.63 -21.13
CA GLY A 91 2.77 7.00 -20.99
C GLY A 91 2.30 7.93 -22.11
N GLY A 92 1.23 7.57 -22.83
CA GLY A 92 0.74 8.32 -23.99
C GLY A 92 1.50 8.05 -25.29
N ALA A 93 2.32 7.00 -25.34
CA ALA A 93 3.10 6.61 -26.52
C ALA A 93 2.37 5.57 -27.40
N GLY A 94 2.76 5.52 -28.68
CA GLY A 94 2.26 4.54 -29.65
C GLY A 94 0.89 4.87 -30.23
N LEU A 95 0.38 3.95 -31.05
CA LEU A 95 -0.96 4.03 -31.67
C LEU A 95 -2.05 3.44 -30.77
N ASP A 96 -1.66 2.74 -29.70
CA ASP A 96 -2.56 2.27 -28.65
C ASP A 96 -2.14 2.82 -27.27
N PRO A 97 -2.38 4.12 -27.00
CA PRO A 97 -1.94 4.77 -25.76
C PRO A 97 -2.58 4.20 -24.49
N MET A 98 -3.68 3.47 -24.62
CA MET A 98 -4.42 2.88 -23.51
C MET A 98 -4.35 1.35 -23.50
N GLN A 99 -3.56 0.73 -24.38
CA GLN A 99 -3.55 -0.72 -24.61
C GLN A 99 -4.98 -1.30 -24.70
N ALA A 100 -5.88 -0.58 -25.37
CA ALA A 100 -7.28 -0.94 -25.50
C ALA A 100 -7.50 -2.08 -26.51
N SER A 101 -6.49 -2.43 -27.31
CA SER A 101 -6.56 -3.50 -28.31
C SER A 101 -6.87 -4.87 -27.71
N GLU A 102 -6.35 -5.16 -26.52
CA GLU A 102 -6.58 -6.43 -25.81
C GLU A 102 -7.87 -6.41 -24.96
N GLY A 103 -8.53 -5.26 -24.88
CA GLY A 103 -9.71 -5.07 -24.06
C GLY A 103 -10.86 -6.03 -24.39
N PRO A 104 -11.62 -6.50 -23.39
CA PRO A 104 -12.79 -7.35 -23.62
C PRO A 104 -13.86 -6.65 -24.48
N PHE A 105 -13.94 -5.33 -24.39
CA PHE A 105 -14.89 -4.50 -25.13
C PHE A 105 -14.43 -4.08 -26.53
N ASN A 106 -13.19 -4.41 -26.95
CA ASN A 106 -12.75 -4.17 -28.33
C ASN A 106 -13.49 -5.14 -29.27
N THR A 107 -14.27 -4.59 -30.19
CA THR A 107 -14.99 -5.32 -31.25
C THR A 107 -14.47 -5.03 -32.65
N LYS A 108 -13.54 -4.07 -32.81
CA LYS A 108 -13.07 -3.60 -34.13
C LYS A 108 -11.76 -4.27 -34.55
N TYR A 109 -10.76 -4.32 -33.68
CA TYR A 109 -9.44 -4.85 -34.04
C TYR A 109 -9.33 -6.31 -33.59
N LEU A 110 -9.59 -7.23 -34.52
CA LEU A 110 -9.53 -8.67 -34.32
C LEU A 110 -8.50 -9.30 -35.28
N PRO A 111 -7.71 -10.31 -34.84
CA PRO A 111 -7.70 -10.90 -33.51
C PRO A 111 -7.18 -9.92 -32.43
N LYS A 112 -7.67 -10.07 -31.20
CA LYS A 112 -7.18 -9.27 -30.07
C LYS A 112 -5.74 -9.65 -29.78
N GLY A 113 -4.88 -8.66 -29.62
CA GLY A 113 -3.47 -8.83 -29.31
C GLY A 113 -2.82 -7.50 -28.98
N PRO A 114 -1.59 -7.53 -28.46
CA PRO A 114 -0.88 -6.31 -28.06
C PRO A 114 -0.63 -5.42 -29.28
N ASN A 115 -0.91 -4.13 -29.15
CA ASN A 115 -0.78 -3.13 -30.22
C ASN A 115 -1.54 -3.47 -31.51
N ALA A 116 -2.68 -4.16 -31.41
CA ALA A 116 -3.50 -4.47 -32.59
C ALA A 116 -4.23 -3.24 -33.17
N ILE A 117 -4.26 -2.12 -32.44
CA ILE A 117 -4.71 -0.82 -32.95
C ILE A 117 -3.54 -0.20 -33.73
N THR A 118 -3.68 -0.12 -35.05
CA THR A 118 -2.68 0.44 -35.97
C THR A 118 -3.19 1.66 -36.73
N ASP A 119 -4.38 2.14 -36.38
CA ASP A 119 -4.95 3.34 -36.98
C ASP A 119 -4.26 4.59 -36.38
N PRO A 120 -3.89 5.59 -37.19
CA PRO A 120 -3.24 6.82 -36.74
C PRO A 120 -4.19 7.82 -36.06
#